data_AF-S4PM27-F1
#
_entry.id   AF-S4PM27-F1
#
_cell.length_a   1.000
_cell.length_b   1.000
_cell.length_c   1.000
_cell.angle_alpha   90.00
_cell.angle_beta   90.00
_cell.angle_gamma   90.00
#
_symmetry.space_group_name_H-M   'P 1'
#
loop_
_entity.id
_entity.type
_entity.pdbx_description
1 polymer ?
#
loop_
_entity_poly.entity_id
_entity_poly.type
_entity_poly.pdbx_seq_one_letter_code
_entity_poly.pdbx_strand_id
1 'polypeptide(L)'
;MSVEFEEIAKMRENPSEDYTTPVEFSDEEGYGKYLDLHECYEKYINLKGIEKVDYITYLSLFDHLFDIPRERKNSEYRNYIRALLTYLKDFVSRVKPLQDQAQEMAAAHQEFLKVWEPGMFPGWPKETGGALTNVGAHLDLSAFSSWEELASLGLDRLKSALMALGLKCGGTLEERAQRLFSTKGQTALDKSLVAKKGANKAKATTQQRHKDIAAIEAQVYRFANIVSSTRAATIENVTRRAARAAGERRDESDEESDTSVTGDVDSDDDEVPYNPKNLPLGWDGKPIPYWLYKLHGLNISYSCEICGNFTYKGPKAFQRHFAEWRHAHGMRCLGIPNTAHFANVTQIEDALALWEKIKNQKEGERFVAENDEEYEDSQGNVVNRKTYEDLKRQGLL
;
A
#
# COMPACT_ATOMS: atom_id res chain seq x y z
N MET A 1 -11.53 -37.17 -42.86
CA MET A 1 -11.58 -38.01 -41.65
C MET A 1 -10.22 -38.46 -41.12
N SER A 2 -9.28 -39.01 -41.89
CA SER A 2 -7.94 -39.38 -41.33
C SER A 2 -6.95 -38.20 -41.28
N VAL A 3 -6.99 -37.30 -42.27
CA VAL A 3 -6.08 -36.16 -42.36
C VAL A 3 -6.37 -35.11 -41.27
N GLU A 4 -7.65 -34.85 -41.00
CA GLU A 4 -8.09 -33.97 -39.92
C GLU A 4 -7.72 -34.54 -38.54
N PHE A 5 -7.75 -35.87 -38.38
CA PHE A 5 -7.33 -36.53 -37.14
C PHE A 5 -5.81 -36.47 -36.94
N GLU A 6 -5.04 -36.59 -38.02
CA GLU A 6 -3.58 -36.43 -37.99
C GLU A 6 -3.15 -34.98 -37.78
N GLU A 7 -3.90 -34.00 -38.29
CA GLU A 7 -3.69 -32.58 -38.01
C GLU A 7 -3.99 -32.24 -36.53
N ILE A 8 -5.07 -32.78 -35.97
CA ILE A 8 -5.40 -32.62 -34.54
C ILE A 8 -4.35 -33.31 -33.65
N ALA A 9 -3.80 -34.46 -34.08
CA ALA A 9 -2.73 -35.14 -33.36
C ALA A 9 -1.41 -34.33 -33.39
N LYS A 10 -1.05 -33.77 -34.56
CA LYS A 10 0.12 -32.90 -34.72
C LYS A 10 0.00 -31.60 -33.93
N MET A 11 -1.19 -31.00 -33.85
CA MET A 11 -1.46 -29.83 -33.00
C MET A 11 -1.32 -30.14 -31.50
N ARG A 12 -1.55 -31.39 -31.08
CA ARG A 12 -1.38 -31.84 -29.70
C ARG A 12 0.08 -32.11 -29.32
N GLU A 13 0.88 -32.54 -30.28
CA GLU A 13 2.28 -32.93 -30.08
C GLU A 13 3.27 -31.76 -30.14
N ASN A 14 2.83 -30.59 -30.62
CA ASN A 14 3.66 -29.39 -30.74
C ASN A 14 3.11 -28.24 -29.84
N PRO A 15 3.40 -28.23 -28.52
CA PRO A 15 2.79 -27.30 -27.57
C PRO A 15 3.43 -25.88 -27.60
N SER A 16 4.19 -25.54 -28.64
CA SER A 16 5.02 -24.33 -28.70
C SER A 16 4.44 -23.18 -29.54
N GLU A 17 3.23 -23.28 -30.07
CA GLU A 17 2.58 -22.17 -30.79
C GLU A 17 1.16 -21.97 -30.26
N ASP A 18 0.96 -20.85 -29.56
CA ASP A 18 -0.33 -20.20 -29.30
C ASP A 18 -1.36 -20.92 -28.40
N TYR A 19 -0.98 -21.19 -27.15
CA TYR A 19 -1.90 -20.84 -26.05
C TYR A 19 -1.82 -19.33 -25.81
N THR A 20 -2.19 -18.53 -26.81
CA THR A 20 -2.52 -17.13 -26.57
C THR A 20 -3.80 -17.18 -25.75
N THR A 21 -3.68 -17.07 -24.42
CA THR A 21 -4.83 -16.78 -23.56
C THR A 21 -5.50 -15.56 -24.17
N PRO A 22 -6.74 -15.66 -24.70
CA PRO A 22 -7.36 -14.59 -25.49
C PRO A 22 -7.68 -13.34 -24.65
N VAL A 23 -7.33 -13.39 -23.37
CA VAL A 23 -7.66 -12.43 -22.33
C VAL A 23 -6.41 -12.29 -21.45
N GLU A 24 -5.79 -11.12 -21.51
CA GLU A 24 -4.61 -10.79 -20.71
C GLU A 24 -5.05 -10.41 -19.29
N PHE A 25 -4.44 -11.04 -18.29
CA PHE A 25 -4.55 -10.67 -16.88
C PHE A 25 -3.17 -10.26 -16.38
N SER A 26 -3.12 -9.31 -15.46
CA SER A 26 -1.92 -9.05 -14.68
C SER A 26 -1.60 -10.27 -13.82
N ASP A 27 -0.31 -10.50 -13.54
CA ASP A 27 0.14 -11.58 -12.66
C ASP A 27 -0.51 -11.47 -11.27
N GLU A 28 -0.73 -10.25 -10.79
CA GLU A 28 -1.38 -9.97 -9.50
C GLU A 28 -2.88 -10.28 -9.50
N GLU A 29 -3.55 -10.26 -10.67
CA GLU A 29 -4.96 -10.65 -10.82
C GLU A 29 -5.15 -12.17 -10.77
N GLY A 30 -4.09 -12.95 -11.02
CA GLY A 30 -4.11 -14.41 -10.95
C GLY A 30 -5.20 -15.04 -11.82
N TYR A 31 -5.28 -14.63 -13.10
CA TYR A 31 -6.29 -15.08 -14.06
C TYR A 31 -7.74 -14.83 -13.60
N GLY A 32 -7.98 -13.68 -12.98
CA GLY A 32 -9.32 -13.26 -12.53
C GLY A 32 -9.70 -13.74 -11.13
N LYS A 33 -8.78 -14.38 -10.41
CA LYS A 33 -8.99 -14.81 -9.02
C LYS A 33 -8.95 -13.65 -8.03
N TYR A 34 -8.14 -12.64 -8.31
CA TYR A 34 -7.92 -11.46 -7.48
C TYR A 34 -8.10 -10.18 -8.29
N LEU A 35 -8.28 -9.07 -7.58
CA LEU A 35 -8.32 -7.73 -8.13
C LEU A 35 -6.97 -7.04 -7.88
N ASP A 36 -6.36 -6.50 -8.91
CA ASP A 36 -5.24 -5.57 -8.80
C ASP A 36 -5.76 -4.13 -8.72
N LEU A 37 -5.96 -3.64 -7.50
CA LEU A 37 -6.42 -2.28 -7.24
C LEU A 37 -5.29 -1.34 -6.78
N HIS A 38 -4.02 -1.71 -6.96
CA HIS A 38 -2.90 -0.92 -6.44
C HIS A 38 -2.83 0.48 -7.09
N GLU A 39 -2.96 0.56 -8.41
CA GLU A 39 -3.00 1.86 -9.11
C GLU A 39 -4.18 2.74 -8.66
N CYS A 40 -5.33 2.12 -8.37
CA CYS A 40 -6.50 2.84 -7.88
C CYS A 40 -6.26 3.35 -6.46
N TYR A 41 -5.61 2.55 -5.62
CA TYR A 41 -5.22 2.91 -4.27
C TYR A 41 -4.24 4.08 -4.23
N GLU A 42 -3.21 4.09 -5.09
CA GLU A 42 -2.28 5.23 -5.18
C GLU A 42 -3.01 6.53 -5.55
N LYS A 43 -3.92 6.46 -6.53
CA LYS A 43 -4.78 7.59 -6.91
C LYS A 43 -5.67 8.03 -5.75
N TYR A 44 -6.15 7.10 -4.93
CA TYR A 44 -6.97 7.40 -3.75
C TYR A 44 -6.18 8.12 -2.66
N ILE A 45 -4.98 7.64 -2.29
CA ILE A 45 -4.13 8.27 -1.27
C ILE A 45 -3.72 9.69 -1.66
N ASN A 46 -3.56 9.94 -2.97
CA ASN A 46 -3.19 11.24 -3.50
C ASN A 46 -4.34 12.26 -3.49
N LEU A 47 -5.56 11.86 -3.11
CA LEU A 47 -6.69 12.77 -2.98
C LEU A 47 -6.52 13.71 -1.78
N LYS A 48 -6.68 15.02 -2.02
CA LYS A 48 -6.47 16.04 -1.00
C LYS A 48 -7.58 16.05 0.05
N GLY A 49 -7.18 15.91 1.31
CA GLY A 49 -8.08 16.06 2.46
C GLY A 49 -9.00 14.85 2.68
N ILE A 50 -8.59 13.69 2.18
CA ILE A 50 -9.13 12.37 2.55
C ILE A 50 -8.13 11.72 3.52
N GLU A 51 -8.64 10.95 4.47
CA GLU A 51 -7.80 10.19 5.41
C GLU A 51 -7.01 9.11 4.66
N LYS A 52 -5.71 9.04 4.93
CA LYS A 52 -4.85 8.02 4.36
C LYS A 52 -5.10 6.71 5.09
N VAL A 53 -5.54 5.70 4.36
CA VAL A 53 -5.75 4.34 4.86
C VAL A 53 -4.72 3.40 4.22
N ASP A 54 -4.47 2.26 4.84
CA ASP A 54 -3.65 1.20 4.26
C ASP A 54 -4.41 0.44 3.16
N TYR A 55 -3.69 -0.37 2.38
CA TYR A 55 -4.26 -1.05 1.21
C TYR A 55 -5.38 -2.03 1.58
N ILE A 56 -5.28 -2.75 2.70
CA ILE A 56 -6.31 -3.72 3.12
C ILE A 56 -7.59 -2.99 3.52
N THR A 57 -7.47 -1.90 4.26
CA THR A 57 -8.60 -1.03 4.60
C THR A 57 -9.21 -0.41 3.34
N TYR A 58 -8.38 0.05 2.39
CA TYR A 58 -8.86 0.53 1.09
C TYR A 58 -9.67 -0.53 0.34
N LEU A 59 -9.17 -1.77 0.22
CA LEU A 59 -9.91 -2.88 -0.40
C LEU A 59 -11.26 -3.12 0.30
N SER A 60 -11.36 -2.84 1.59
CA SER A 60 -12.59 -2.98 2.39
C SER A 60 -13.53 -1.77 2.31
N LEU A 61 -13.07 -0.63 1.79
CA LEU A 61 -13.83 0.63 1.76
C LEU A 61 -13.94 1.28 0.37
N PHE A 62 -13.34 0.74 -0.69
CA PHE A 62 -13.31 1.41 -2.00
C PHE A 62 -14.71 1.67 -2.60
N ASP A 63 -15.72 0.90 -2.17
CA ASP A 63 -17.13 1.05 -2.51
C ASP A 63 -17.95 1.84 -1.47
N HIS A 64 -17.32 2.35 -0.41
CA HIS A 64 -17.94 3.25 0.58
C HIS A 64 -17.77 4.71 0.17
N LEU A 65 -18.15 5.03 -1.07
CA LEU A 65 -17.97 6.38 -1.64
C LEU A 65 -18.87 7.44 -0.99
N PHE A 66 -19.83 7.02 -0.17
CA PHE A 66 -20.70 7.87 0.62
C PHE A 66 -20.01 8.46 1.86
N ASP A 67 -18.91 7.87 2.33
CA ASP A 67 -18.13 8.38 3.46
C ASP A 67 -17.29 9.60 3.06
N ILE A 68 -17.02 9.78 1.76
CA ILE A 68 -16.23 10.89 1.24
C ILE A 68 -17.10 12.17 1.23
N PRO A 69 -16.71 13.24 1.94
CA PRO A 69 -17.49 14.47 1.98
C PRO A 69 -17.66 15.08 0.59
N ARG A 70 -18.84 15.65 0.34
CA ARG A 70 -19.20 16.26 -0.96
C ARG A 70 -18.19 17.33 -1.39
N GLU A 71 -17.63 18.09 -0.45
CA GLU A 71 -16.64 19.14 -0.69
C GLU A 71 -15.32 18.59 -1.24
N ARG A 72 -15.02 17.31 -0.98
CA ARG A 72 -13.82 16.61 -1.45
C ARG A 72 -14.02 15.94 -2.81
N LYS A 73 -15.26 15.87 -3.33
CA LYS A 73 -15.60 15.29 -4.64
C LYS A 73 -15.28 16.25 -5.80
N ASN A 74 -14.01 16.64 -5.89
CA ASN A 74 -13.48 17.57 -6.89
C ASN A 74 -13.15 16.85 -8.22
N SER A 75 -12.41 17.53 -9.11
CA SER A 75 -11.96 16.95 -10.38
C SER A 75 -10.97 15.79 -10.22
N GLU A 76 -10.09 15.84 -9.22
CA GLU A 76 -9.12 14.77 -8.92
C GLU A 76 -9.88 13.50 -8.49
N TYR A 77 -10.87 13.66 -7.60
CA TYR A 77 -11.76 12.57 -7.18
C TYR A 77 -12.53 11.97 -8.37
N ARG A 78 -13.07 12.81 -9.25
CA ARG A 78 -13.75 12.35 -10.47
C ARG A 78 -12.82 11.50 -11.36
N ASN A 79 -11.55 11.86 -11.45
CA ASN A 79 -10.57 11.09 -12.21
C ASN A 79 -10.26 9.75 -11.54
N TYR A 80 -10.11 9.73 -10.21
CA TYR A 80 -9.95 8.50 -9.43
C TYR A 80 -11.13 7.54 -9.64
N ILE A 81 -12.38 7.99 -9.43
CA ILE A 81 -13.57 7.14 -9.57
C ILE A 81 -13.77 6.62 -10.98
N ARG A 82 -13.39 7.40 -12.01
CA ARG A 82 -13.38 6.92 -13.38
C ARG A 82 -12.33 5.84 -13.61
N ALA A 83 -11.12 6.02 -13.10
CA ALA A 83 -10.08 5.01 -13.21
C ALA A 83 -10.52 3.69 -12.56
N LEU A 84 -11.10 3.77 -11.36
CA LEU A 84 -11.66 2.62 -10.65
C LEU A 84 -12.78 1.95 -11.46
N LEU A 85 -13.74 2.71 -11.97
CA LEU A 85 -14.81 2.15 -12.79
C LEU A 85 -14.29 1.50 -14.07
N THR A 86 -13.34 2.14 -14.76
CA THR A 86 -12.73 1.60 -15.98
C THR A 86 -12.07 0.26 -15.69
N TYR A 87 -11.24 0.20 -14.63
CA TYR A 87 -10.60 -1.05 -14.21
C TYR A 87 -11.65 -2.13 -13.89
N LEU A 88 -12.66 -1.83 -13.08
CA LEU A 88 -13.67 -2.82 -12.70
C LEU A 88 -14.47 -3.35 -13.89
N LYS A 89 -14.81 -2.48 -14.86
CA LYS A 89 -15.49 -2.89 -16.09
C LYS A 89 -14.62 -3.82 -16.93
N ASP A 90 -13.37 -3.43 -17.12
CA ASP A 90 -12.39 -4.19 -17.89
C ASP A 90 -12.12 -5.56 -17.24
N PHE A 91 -11.91 -5.59 -15.93
CA PHE A 91 -11.80 -6.83 -15.17
C PHE A 91 -13.03 -7.74 -15.32
N VAL A 92 -14.24 -7.20 -15.19
CA VAL A 92 -15.47 -8.00 -15.33
C VAL A 92 -15.65 -8.51 -16.77
N SER A 93 -15.20 -7.79 -17.80
CA SER A 93 -15.34 -8.24 -19.19
C SER A 93 -14.45 -9.46 -19.44
N ARG A 94 -13.27 -9.46 -18.82
CA ARG A 94 -12.31 -10.57 -18.85
C ARG A 94 -12.79 -11.79 -18.08
N VAL A 95 -13.29 -11.61 -16.85
CA VAL A 95 -13.69 -12.74 -15.96
C VAL A 95 -15.07 -13.29 -16.29
N LYS A 96 -15.99 -12.45 -16.80
CA LYS A 96 -17.37 -12.81 -17.11
C LYS A 96 -17.75 -12.32 -18.52
N PRO A 97 -17.12 -12.86 -19.60
CA PRO A 97 -17.35 -12.38 -20.97
C PRO A 97 -18.79 -12.58 -21.46
N LEU A 98 -19.54 -13.51 -20.88
CA LEU A 98 -20.95 -13.74 -21.20
C LEU A 98 -21.91 -12.76 -20.50
N GLN A 99 -21.43 -11.93 -19.57
CA GLN A 99 -22.25 -10.95 -18.87
C GLN A 99 -22.41 -9.69 -19.70
N ASP A 100 -23.65 -9.29 -19.99
CA ASP A 100 -23.95 -8.06 -20.72
C ASP A 100 -23.67 -6.83 -19.84
N GLN A 101 -22.48 -6.26 -20.01
CA GLN A 101 -22.08 -5.06 -19.29
C GLN A 101 -22.89 -3.82 -19.64
N ALA A 102 -23.40 -3.72 -20.87
CA ALA A 102 -24.19 -2.59 -21.30
C ALA A 102 -25.54 -2.59 -20.57
N GLN A 103 -26.14 -3.77 -20.42
CA GLN A 103 -27.35 -3.95 -19.62
C GLN A 103 -27.12 -3.61 -18.14
N GLU A 104 -26.03 -4.08 -17.54
CA GLU A 104 -25.69 -3.79 -16.14
C GLU A 104 -25.49 -2.29 -15.89
N MET A 105 -24.79 -1.60 -16.78
CA MET A 105 -24.62 -0.14 -16.70
C MET A 105 -25.93 0.61 -16.88
N ALA A 106 -26.78 0.18 -17.82
CA ALA A 106 -28.08 0.79 -18.05
C ALA A 106 -28.99 0.61 -16.83
N ALA A 107 -29.00 -0.59 -16.23
CA ALA A 107 -29.74 -0.89 -15.01
C ALA A 107 -29.28 -0.01 -13.84
N ALA A 108 -27.96 0.09 -13.62
CA ALA A 108 -27.38 0.95 -12.58
C ALA A 108 -27.76 2.43 -12.79
N HIS A 109 -27.76 2.92 -14.03
CA HIS A 109 -28.15 4.30 -14.32
C HIS A 109 -29.65 4.55 -14.09
N GLN A 110 -30.52 3.61 -14.47
CA GLN A 110 -31.96 3.73 -14.21
C GLN A 110 -32.27 3.72 -12.72
N GLU A 111 -31.62 2.84 -11.95
CA GLU A 111 -31.75 2.80 -10.50
C GLU A 111 -31.25 4.09 -9.84
N PHE A 112 -30.09 4.59 -10.29
CA PHE A 112 -29.56 5.89 -9.90
C PHE A 112 -30.57 7.02 -10.09
N LEU A 113 -31.19 7.13 -11.27
CA LEU A 113 -32.16 8.19 -11.54
C LEU A 113 -33.36 8.12 -10.58
N LYS A 114 -33.84 6.93 -10.24
CA LYS A 114 -34.97 6.74 -9.31
C LYS A 114 -34.67 7.26 -7.91
N VAL A 115 -33.43 7.13 -7.43
CA VAL A 115 -33.01 7.58 -6.09
C VAL A 115 -32.42 9.00 -6.08
N TRP A 116 -31.91 9.47 -7.22
CA TRP A 116 -31.35 10.80 -7.38
C TRP A 116 -32.41 11.91 -7.34
N GLU A 117 -33.51 11.75 -8.08
CA GLU A 117 -34.59 12.73 -8.14
C GLU A 117 -35.21 13.05 -6.75
N PRO A 118 -35.51 12.05 -5.89
CA PRO A 118 -35.95 12.33 -4.51
C PRO A 118 -34.82 12.85 -3.62
N GLY A 119 -33.54 12.70 -4.01
CA GLY A 119 -32.38 13.14 -3.24
C GLY A 119 -31.98 12.14 -2.15
N MET A 120 -32.24 10.86 -2.40
CA MET A 120 -31.95 9.75 -1.49
C MET A 120 -30.64 9.05 -1.84
N PHE A 121 -29.89 9.56 -2.82
CA PHE A 121 -28.64 8.94 -3.24
C PHE A 121 -27.55 9.12 -2.15
N PRO A 122 -26.93 8.02 -1.66
CA PRO A 122 -25.93 8.07 -0.59
C PRO A 122 -24.75 8.99 -0.92
N GLY A 123 -24.25 9.73 0.08
CA GLY A 123 -23.13 10.68 -0.11
C GLY A 123 -23.49 11.98 -0.85
N TRP A 124 -24.76 12.15 -1.24
CA TRP A 124 -25.26 13.35 -1.93
C TRP A 124 -26.56 13.87 -1.31
N PRO A 125 -26.55 14.27 -0.02
CA PRO A 125 -27.73 14.84 0.60
C PRO A 125 -28.17 16.10 -0.14
N LYS A 126 -29.48 16.27 -0.35
CA LYS A 126 -30.02 17.54 -0.81
C LYS A 126 -29.64 18.62 0.21
N GLU A 127 -29.12 19.74 -0.27
CA GLU A 127 -28.95 20.93 0.57
C GLU A 127 -30.33 21.27 1.16
N THR A 128 -30.51 21.04 2.46
CA THR A 128 -31.59 21.61 3.26
C THR A 128 -31.33 23.10 3.48
N GLY A 129 -30.96 23.82 2.41
CA GLY A 129 -31.06 25.27 2.36
C GLY A 129 -32.52 25.57 2.19
N GLY A 130 -33.21 25.89 3.29
CA GLY A 130 -34.64 26.19 3.30
C GLY A 130 -35.02 27.10 2.13
N ALA A 131 -36.17 26.84 1.50
CA ALA A 131 -36.64 27.56 0.31
C ALA A 131 -36.57 29.10 0.42
N LEU A 132 -36.53 29.65 1.65
CA LEU A 132 -36.31 31.07 1.93
C LEU A 132 -34.91 31.62 1.57
N THR A 133 -33.85 30.80 1.49
CA THR A 133 -32.48 31.32 1.26
C THR A 133 -32.18 31.59 -0.21
N ASN A 134 -32.87 30.93 -1.14
CA ASN A 134 -32.61 31.05 -2.58
C ASN A 134 -33.53 32.06 -3.29
N VAL A 135 -34.72 32.32 -2.73
CA VAL A 135 -35.69 33.27 -3.31
C VAL A 135 -35.67 34.61 -2.58
N GLY A 136 -35.14 34.66 -1.35
CA GLY A 136 -35.27 35.83 -0.50
C GLY A 136 -36.71 36.04 -0.02
N ALA A 137 -36.89 36.82 1.03
CA ALA A 137 -38.21 37.24 1.50
C ALA A 137 -38.41 38.73 1.19
N HIS A 138 -39.55 39.06 0.57
CA HIS A 138 -39.90 40.46 0.32
C HIS A 138 -39.96 41.23 1.64
N LEU A 139 -39.31 42.39 1.68
CA LEU A 139 -39.34 43.30 2.82
C LEU A 139 -40.09 44.56 2.37
N ASP A 140 -41.15 44.92 3.07
CA ASP A 140 -41.81 46.20 2.81
C ASP A 140 -40.93 47.35 3.34
N LEU A 141 -40.46 48.19 2.42
CA LEU A 141 -39.60 49.33 2.71
C LEU A 141 -40.41 50.57 3.12
N SER A 142 -41.74 50.55 2.97
CA SER A 142 -42.61 51.69 3.32
C SER A 142 -42.46 52.10 4.78
N ALA A 143 -42.32 51.11 5.67
CA ALA A 143 -42.24 51.25 7.12
C ALA A 143 -40.92 51.82 7.66
N PHE A 144 -39.86 51.91 6.84
CA PHE A 144 -38.53 52.35 7.28
C PHE A 144 -38.24 53.78 6.84
N SER A 145 -37.84 54.64 7.77
CA SER A 145 -37.59 56.07 7.50
C SER A 145 -36.15 56.36 7.05
N SER A 146 -35.21 55.47 7.38
CA SER A 146 -33.79 55.62 7.05
C SER A 146 -33.11 54.26 6.77
N TRP A 147 -31.88 54.30 6.23
CA TRP A 147 -31.12 53.07 5.98
C TRP A 147 -30.51 52.48 7.27
N GLU A 148 -30.29 53.31 8.30
CA GLU A 148 -29.82 52.89 9.63
C GLU A 148 -30.86 51.98 10.33
N GLU A 149 -32.15 52.25 10.15
CA GLU A 149 -33.22 51.37 10.65
C GLU A 149 -33.19 50.00 9.93
N LEU A 150 -32.89 49.97 8.63
CA LEU A 150 -32.71 48.72 7.89
C LEU A 150 -31.44 47.97 8.31
N ALA A 151 -30.36 48.68 8.63
CA ALA A 151 -29.13 48.11 9.15
C ALA A 151 -29.37 47.33 10.47
N SER A 152 -30.29 47.82 11.31
CA SER A 152 -30.66 47.16 12.57
C SER A 152 -31.31 45.78 12.40
N LEU A 153 -31.86 45.46 11.22
CA LEU A 153 -32.45 44.16 10.91
C LEU A 153 -31.42 43.03 10.75
N GLY A 154 -30.14 43.39 10.66
CA GLY A 154 -29.04 42.44 10.56
C GLY A 154 -28.79 41.90 9.15
N LEU A 155 -27.62 41.26 9.03
CA LEU A 155 -26.99 40.93 7.76
C LEU A 155 -27.78 39.88 6.94
N ASP A 156 -28.43 38.94 7.61
CA ASP A 156 -29.22 37.88 6.98
C ASP A 156 -30.55 38.38 6.43
N ARG A 157 -31.24 39.29 7.13
CA ARG A 157 -32.51 39.86 6.67
C ARG A 157 -32.31 40.77 5.47
N LEU A 158 -31.25 41.59 5.49
CA LEU A 158 -30.84 42.44 4.37
C LEU A 158 -30.45 41.60 3.14
N LYS A 159 -29.67 40.53 3.34
CA LYS A 159 -29.31 39.59 2.27
C LYS A 159 -30.56 38.97 1.65
N SER A 160 -31.51 38.53 2.48
CA SER A 160 -32.78 37.94 2.02
C SER A 160 -33.62 38.92 1.20
N ALA A 161 -33.77 40.17 1.65
CA ALA A 161 -34.53 41.20 0.94
C ALA A 161 -33.85 41.62 -0.39
N LEU A 162 -32.53 41.74 -0.41
CA LEU A 162 -31.77 42.03 -1.63
C LEU A 162 -31.87 40.89 -2.65
N MET A 163 -31.86 39.62 -2.21
CA MET A 163 -32.07 38.46 -3.08
C MET A 163 -33.49 38.44 -3.67
N ALA A 164 -34.51 38.80 -2.88
CA ALA A 164 -35.90 38.88 -3.34
C ALA A 164 -36.09 39.90 -4.48
N LEU A 165 -35.29 40.98 -4.47
CA LEU A 165 -35.29 42.01 -5.50
C LEU A 165 -34.26 41.75 -6.62
N GLY A 166 -33.52 40.63 -6.58
CA GLY A 166 -32.49 40.28 -7.57
C GLY A 166 -31.26 41.19 -7.56
N LEU A 167 -30.99 41.87 -6.44
CA LEU A 167 -29.89 42.83 -6.27
C LEU A 167 -28.61 42.17 -5.75
N LYS A 168 -27.47 42.83 -5.97
CA LYS A 168 -26.18 42.39 -5.42
C LYS A 168 -26.20 42.36 -3.89
N CYS A 169 -25.74 41.24 -3.32
CA CYS A 169 -25.71 41.00 -1.87
C CYS A 169 -24.32 41.14 -1.24
N GLY A 170 -23.31 41.58 -1.99
CA GLY A 170 -21.95 41.83 -1.47
C GLY A 170 -21.82 43.17 -0.76
N GLY A 171 -20.74 43.33 0.02
CA GLY A 171 -20.46 44.56 0.76
C GLY A 171 -20.75 44.49 2.26
N THR A 172 -20.47 45.58 2.96
CA THR A 172 -20.72 45.77 4.39
C THR A 172 -22.22 45.82 4.70
N LEU A 173 -22.58 45.71 5.97
CA LEU A 173 -23.98 45.78 6.41
C LEU A 173 -24.64 47.12 6.01
N GLU A 174 -23.90 48.21 6.11
CA GLU A 174 -24.31 49.56 5.73
C GLU A 174 -24.54 49.68 4.23
N GLU A 175 -23.59 49.19 3.41
CA GLU A 175 -23.70 49.19 1.95
C GLU A 175 -24.91 48.37 1.45
N ARG A 176 -25.25 47.29 2.15
CA ARG A 176 -26.45 46.48 1.86
C ARG A 176 -27.73 47.22 2.23
N ALA A 177 -27.76 47.85 3.39
CA ALA A 177 -28.91 48.62 3.86
C ALA A 177 -29.18 49.84 2.95
N GLN A 178 -28.13 50.59 2.59
CA GLN A 178 -28.23 51.72 1.65
C GLN A 178 -28.70 51.27 0.26
N ARG A 179 -28.18 50.14 -0.25
CA ARG A 179 -28.60 49.58 -1.54
C ARG A 179 -30.04 49.09 -1.54
N LEU A 180 -30.52 48.55 -0.42
CA LEU A 180 -31.91 48.15 -0.28
C LEU A 180 -32.81 49.38 -0.17
N PHE A 181 -32.43 50.36 0.65
CA PHE A 181 -33.16 51.61 0.84
C PHE A 181 -33.27 52.44 -0.45
N SER A 182 -32.24 52.45 -1.30
CA SER A 182 -32.26 53.17 -2.58
C SER A 182 -33.31 52.65 -3.57
N THR A 183 -33.86 51.46 -3.34
CA THR A 183 -34.96 50.90 -4.13
C THR A 183 -36.36 51.29 -3.64
N LYS A 184 -36.46 51.97 -2.49
CA LYS A 184 -37.72 52.45 -1.93
C LYS A 184 -38.37 53.47 -2.88
N GLY A 185 -39.55 53.15 -3.39
CA GLY A 185 -40.33 54.03 -4.27
C GLY A 185 -39.84 54.13 -5.73
N GLN A 186 -38.84 53.33 -6.11
CA GLN A 186 -38.35 53.24 -7.49
C GLN A 186 -39.09 52.15 -8.26
N THR A 187 -39.63 52.47 -9.44
CA THR A 187 -40.27 51.49 -10.33
C THR A 187 -39.29 50.85 -11.33
N ALA A 188 -38.12 51.45 -11.52
CA ALA A 188 -37.07 50.97 -12.42
C ALA A 188 -35.74 50.84 -11.65
N LEU A 189 -35.23 49.60 -11.56
CA LEU A 189 -33.95 49.32 -10.90
C LEU A 189 -32.78 49.57 -11.87
N ASP A 190 -31.72 50.22 -11.38
CA ASP A 190 -30.49 50.41 -12.14
C ASP A 190 -29.85 49.05 -12.49
N LYS A 191 -29.61 48.83 -13.78
CA LYS A 191 -28.98 47.61 -14.33
C LYS A 191 -27.60 47.34 -13.71
N SER A 192 -26.91 48.35 -13.18
CA SER A 192 -25.64 48.20 -12.45
C SER A 192 -25.80 47.49 -11.10
N LEU A 193 -26.97 47.62 -10.45
CA LEU A 193 -27.25 47.06 -9.12
C LEU A 193 -27.81 45.62 -9.17
N VAL A 194 -28.34 45.21 -10.31
CA VAL A 194 -28.88 43.87 -10.55
C VAL A 194 -27.76 42.82 -10.53
N ALA A 195 -28.01 41.69 -9.88
CA ALA A 195 -27.08 40.56 -9.87
C ALA A 195 -26.90 39.99 -11.29
N LYS A 196 -25.65 39.73 -11.69
CA LYS A 196 -25.36 39.15 -13.02
C LYS A 196 -25.99 37.74 -13.12
N LYS A 197 -26.74 37.46 -14.21
CA LYS A 197 -27.33 36.14 -14.54
C LYS A 197 -26.32 34.96 -14.59
N GLY A 198 -25.01 35.23 -14.55
CA GLY A 198 -23.96 34.21 -14.56
C GLY A 198 -23.93 33.30 -13.33
N ALA A 199 -24.43 33.75 -12.17
CA ALA A 199 -24.45 32.93 -10.94
C ALA A 199 -25.36 31.68 -11.09
N ASN A 200 -26.51 31.82 -11.76
CA ASN A 200 -27.42 30.68 -12.01
C ASN A 200 -26.83 29.68 -13.01
N LYS A 201 -26.11 30.16 -14.03
CA LYS A 201 -25.42 29.28 -15.00
C LYS A 201 -24.29 28.49 -14.33
N ALA A 202 -23.53 29.13 -13.44
CA ALA A 202 -22.49 28.47 -12.65
C ALA A 202 -23.07 27.40 -11.72
N LYS A 203 -24.17 27.71 -11.00
CA LYS A 203 -24.86 26.77 -10.11
C LYS A 203 -25.41 25.55 -10.87
N ALA A 204 -26.05 25.76 -12.02
CA ALA A 204 -26.53 24.68 -12.87
C ALA A 204 -25.39 23.80 -13.41
N THR A 205 -24.27 24.40 -13.81
CA THR A 205 -23.08 23.66 -14.28
C THR A 205 -22.47 22.81 -13.16
N THR A 206 -22.40 23.33 -11.94
CA THR A 206 -21.92 22.59 -10.76
C THR A 206 -22.87 21.44 -10.40
N GLN A 207 -24.17 21.67 -10.43
CA GLN A 207 -25.17 20.63 -10.16
C GLN A 207 -25.10 19.50 -11.19
N GLN A 208 -24.89 19.83 -12.47
CA GLN A 208 -24.67 18.83 -13.51
C GLN A 208 -23.38 18.04 -13.26
N ARG A 209 -22.28 18.70 -12.89
CA ARG A 209 -21.02 18.02 -12.53
C ARG A 209 -21.20 17.05 -11.36
N HIS A 210 -21.97 17.45 -10.33
CA HIS A 210 -22.30 16.58 -9.20
C HIS A 210 -23.14 15.37 -9.64
N LYS A 211 -24.15 15.59 -10.48
CA LYS A 211 -24.96 14.50 -11.05
C LYS A 211 -24.10 13.53 -11.86
N ASP A 212 -23.15 14.04 -12.64
CA ASP A 212 -22.22 13.21 -13.41
C ASP A 212 -21.33 12.35 -12.49
N ILE A 213 -20.80 12.91 -11.40
CA ILE A 213 -19.97 12.15 -10.45
C ILE A 213 -20.81 11.08 -9.76
N ALA A 214 -21.99 11.45 -9.23
CA ALA A 214 -22.89 10.52 -8.56
C ALA A 214 -23.34 9.36 -9.48
N ALA A 215 -23.55 9.63 -10.78
CA ALA A 215 -23.87 8.61 -11.75
C ALA A 215 -22.73 7.60 -11.97
N ILE A 216 -21.46 8.04 -11.88
CA ILE A 216 -20.29 7.15 -11.97
C ILE A 216 -20.17 6.34 -10.66
N GLU A 217 -20.38 6.96 -9.50
CA GLU A 217 -20.40 6.25 -8.20
C GLU A 217 -21.44 5.12 -8.18
N ALA A 218 -22.65 5.38 -8.71
CA ALA A 218 -23.69 4.35 -8.82
C ALA A 218 -23.25 3.14 -9.66
N GLN A 219 -22.52 3.38 -10.75
CA GLN A 219 -21.95 2.30 -11.56
C GLN A 219 -20.85 1.55 -10.78
N VAL A 220 -19.99 2.26 -10.04
CA VAL A 220 -18.98 1.62 -9.18
C VAL A 220 -19.64 0.72 -8.15
N TYR A 221 -20.71 1.15 -7.47
CA TYR A 221 -21.44 0.29 -6.53
C TYR A 221 -21.98 -0.99 -7.21
N ARG A 222 -22.50 -0.88 -8.44
CA ARG A 222 -22.97 -2.04 -9.20
C ARG A 222 -21.85 -3.03 -9.50
N PHE A 223 -20.72 -2.54 -10.01
CA PHE A 223 -19.58 -3.40 -10.34
C PHE A 223 -18.90 -3.96 -9.08
N ALA A 224 -18.81 -3.19 -7.99
CA ALA A 224 -18.31 -3.64 -6.70
C ALA A 224 -19.11 -4.84 -6.17
N ASN A 225 -20.45 -4.82 -6.32
CA ASN A 225 -21.30 -5.96 -5.98
C ASN A 225 -21.00 -7.19 -6.85
N ILE A 226 -20.78 -7.00 -8.16
CA ILE A 226 -20.46 -8.10 -9.11
C ILE A 226 -19.13 -8.77 -8.77
N VAL A 227 -18.13 -8.01 -8.31
CA VAL A 227 -16.80 -8.51 -7.94
C VAL A 227 -16.65 -8.79 -6.44
N SER A 228 -17.73 -8.77 -5.66
CA SER A 228 -17.70 -8.93 -4.19
C SER A 228 -16.98 -10.21 -3.72
N SER A 229 -17.18 -11.33 -4.42
CA SER A 229 -16.48 -12.58 -4.13
C SER A 229 -14.97 -12.49 -4.42
N THR A 230 -14.60 -11.90 -5.56
CA THR A 230 -13.20 -11.69 -5.96
C THR A 230 -12.50 -10.72 -5.01
N ARG A 231 -13.21 -9.68 -4.58
CA ARG A 231 -12.75 -8.74 -3.54
C ARG A 231 -12.43 -9.46 -2.24
N ALA A 232 -13.33 -10.31 -1.74
CA ALA A 232 -13.08 -11.08 -0.52
C ALA A 232 -11.84 -11.98 -0.68
N ALA A 233 -11.71 -12.66 -1.82
CA ALA A 233 -10.52 -13.46 -2.12
C ALA A 233 -9.24 -12.62 -2.20
N THR A 234 -9.32 -11.40 -2.72
CA THR A 234 -8.20 -10.45 -2.80
C THR A 234 -7.77 -10.00 -1.41
N ILE A 235 -8.73 -9.62 -0.56
CA ILE A 235 -8.45 -9.24 0.84
C ILE A 235 -7.77 -10.40 1.55
N GLU A 236 -8.33 -11.62 1.46
CA GLU A 236 -7.73 -12.80 2.06
C GLU A 236 -6.31 -13.05 1.54
N ASN A 237 -6.08 -12.92 0.23
CA ASN A 237 -4.76 -13.11 -0.37
C ASN A 237 -3.75 -12.06 0.12
N VAL A 238 -4.14 -10.78 0.15
CA VAL A 238 -3.29 -9.68 0.62
C VAL A 238 -3.03 -9.82 2.11
N THR A 239 -4.02 -10.15 2.93
CA THR A 239 -3.84 -10.41 4.36
C THR A 239 -2.92 -11.61 4.59
N ARG A 240 -3.07 -12.69 3.80
CA ARG A 240 -2.19 -13.87 3.87
C ARG A 240 -0.77 -13.53 3.43
N ARG A 241 -0.59 -12.77 2.35
CA ARG A 241 0.72 -12.26 1.91
C ARG A 241 1.33 -11.32 2.94
N ALA A 242 0.55 -10.45 3.57
CA ALA A 242 1.00 -9.55 4.62
C ALA A 242 1.37 -10.32 5.90
N ALA A 243 0.60 -11.36 6.26
CA ALA A 243 0.91 -12.24 7.38
C ALA A 243 2.15 -13.10 7.11
N ARG A 244 2.36 -13.55 5.87
CA ARG A 244 3.62 -14.18 5.45
C ARG A 244 4.74 -13.18 5.45
N ALA A 245 4.64 -12.01 4.82
CA ALA A 245 5.69 -11.00 4.86
C ALA A 245 5.94 -10.44 6.27
N ALA A 246 4.99 -10.53 7.20
CA ALA A 246 5.19 -10.22 8.61
C ALA A 246 5.76 -11.41 9.39
N GLY A 247 5.43 -12.64 8.97
CA GLY A 247 5.95 -13.89 9.49
C GLY A 247 7.33 -14.25 8.95
N GLU A 248 7.66 -13.82 7.75
CA GLU A 248 8.94 -13.80 7.05
C GLU A 248 9.70 -12.58 7.52
N ARG A 249 9.10 -11.40 7.77
CA ARG A 249 9.75 -10.36 8.60
C ARG A 249 9.86 -10.72 10.07
N ARG A 250 9.22 -11.80 10.52
CA ARG A 250 9.33 -12.30 11.90
C ARG A 250 10.30 -13.45 11.99
N ASP A 251 10.35 -14.32 10.99
CA ASP A 251 11.38 -15.30 10.74
C ASP A 251 12.65 -14.59 10.31
N GLU A 252 12.59 -13.44 9.62
CA GLU A 252 13.63 -12.42 9.46
C GLU A 252 13.68 -11.47 10.68
N SER A 253 12.71 -11.34 11.58
CA SER A 253 13.02 -10.67 12.88
C SER A 253 13.79 -11.61 13.81
N ASP A 254 13.61 -12.92 13.58
CA ASP A 254 14.30 -14.03 14.20
C ASP A 254 15.59 -14.40 13.39
N GLU A 255 15.70 -14.02 12.09
CA GLU A 255 16.85 -14.22 11.18
C GLU A 255 17.57 -12.88 10.79
N GLU A 256 16.92 -11.83 10.27
CA GLU A 256 17.34 -10.38 10.21
C GLU A 256 17.26 -9.61 11.57
N SER A 257 17.46 -10.37 12.65
CA SER A 257 18.51 -9.96 13.57
C SER A 257 19.88 -9.80 12.86
N ASP A 258 20.01 -10.21 11.59
CA ASP A 258 21.08 -10.07 10.59
C ASP A 258 20.91 -9.00 9.47
N THR A 259 21.90 -8.11 9.41
CA THR A 259 22.40 -7.23 8.31
C THR A 259 21.55 -6.37 7.35
N SER A 260 21.89 -5.08 7.40
CA SER A 260 21.68 -3.95 6.47
C SER A 260 22.21 -4.10 5.04
N VAL A 261 21.62 -3.35 4.09
CA VAL A 261 22.29 -2.90 2.86
C VAL A 261 22.15 -1.39 2.65
N THR A 262 23.29 -0.70 2.77
CA THR A 262 23.70 0.47 1.96
C THR A 262 24.31 -0.07 0.66
N GLY A 263 24.14 0.45 -0.56
CA GLY A 263 23.44 1.60 -1.14
C GLY A 263 23.89 1.71 -2.61
N ASP A 264 23.19 2.47 -3.44
CA ASP A 264 23.83 3.57 -4.16
C ASP A 264 22.77 4.59 -4.60
N VAL A 265 23.18 5.84 -4.52
CA VAL A 265 22.43 7.06 -4.78
C VAL A 265 22.66 7.46 -6.22
N ASP A 266 21.59 7.84 -6.91
CA ASP A 266 21.68 8.92 -7.89
C ASP A 266 20.52 9.89 -7.67
N SER A 267 20.82 11.18 -7.84
CA SER A 267 19.94 12.36 -7.79
C SER A 267 19.69 13.03 -6.42
N ASP A 268 20.45 14.12 -6.26
CA ASP A 268 20.06 15.48 -5.83
C ASP A 268 19.72 15.78 -4.37
N ASP A 269 20.68 16.46 -3.74
CA ASP A 269 20.55 17.69 -2.93
C ASP A 269 19.45 17.72 -1.85
N ASP A 270 19.75 17.13 -0.69
CA ASP A 270 19.14 17.53 0.58
C ASP A 270 20.21 17.55 1.71
N GLU A 271 20.29 18.73 2.33
CA GLU A 271 21.22 19.22 3.33
C GLU A 271 21.59 18.22 4.46
N VAL A 272 22.86 17.78 4.52
CA VAL A 272 23.38 16.87 5.57
C VAL A 272 23.31 17.54 6.96
N PRO A 273 22.52 17.03 7.92
CA PRO A 273 22.40 17.64 9.24
C PRO A 273 23.70 17.56 10.06
N TYR A 274 24.11 18.69 10.66
CA TYR A 274 25.33 18.84 11.45
C TYR A 274 25.38 17.91 12.69
N ASN A 275 26.34 16.98 12.75
CA ASN A 275 26.57 16.01 13.84
C ASN A 275 27.86 16.30 14.64
N PRO A 276 27.86 17.28 15.57
CA PRO A 276 29.06 17.74 16.27
C PRO A 276 29.65 16.77 17.30
N LYS A 277 29.00 15.64 17.58
CA LYS A 277 29.47 14.65 18.57
C LYS A 277 29.80 13.27 17.98
N ASN A 278 29.75 13.10 16.65
CA ASN A 278 30.02 11.83 15.96
C ASN A 278 29.26 10.64 16.58
N LEU A 279 28.03 10.88 17.08
CA LEU A 279 27.17 9.78 17.51
C LEU A 279 26.70 9.01 16.26
N PRO A 280 26.57 7.68 16.34
CA PRO A 280 26.03 6.88 15.24
C PRO A 280 24.66 7.42 14.82
N LEU A 281 24.45 7.54 13.51
CA LEU A 281 23.21 8.02 12.94
C LEU A 281 22.17 6.89 13.03
N GLY A 282 20.95 7.24 13.41
CA GLY A 282 19.83 6.32 13.35
C GLY A 282 19.31 6.16 11.92
N TRP A 283 18.31 5.31 11.75
CA TRP A 283 17.60 5.09 10.48
C TRP A 283 16.89 6.35 9.92
N ASP A 284 16.71 7.38 10.75
CA ASP A 284 16.16 8.70 10.41
C ASP A 284 17.25 9.73 10.00
N GLY A 285 18.51 9.30 9.82
CA GLY A 285 19.63 10.18 9.50
C GLY A 285 20.04 11.15 10.62
N LYS A 286 19.32 11.17 11.75
CA LYS A 286 19.60 11.99 12.92
C LYS A 286 20.53 11.28 13.92
N PRO A 287 21.40 11.99 14.65
CA PRO A 287 22.25 11.40 15.69
C PRO A 287 21.41 10.73 16.78
N ILE A 288 21.71 9.48 17.10
CA ILE A 288 20.99 8.73 18.15
C ILE A 288 21.13 9.45 19.50
N PRO A 289 20.06 9.61 20.30
CA PRO A 289 20.15 10.21 21.63
C PRO A 289 21.20 9.54 22.54
N TYR A 290 21.98 10.32 23.29
CA TYR A 290 23.12 9.84 24.08
C TYR A 290 22.78 8.79 25.14
N TRP A 291 21.59 8.88 25.74
CA TRP A 291 21.12 7.87 26.70
C TRP A 291 20.83 6.53 26.03
N LEU A 292 20.31 6.54 24.79
CA LEU A 292 20.03 5.35 24.00
C LEU A 292 21.35 4.69 23.52
N TYR A 293 22.34 5.52 23.17
CA TYR A 293 23.69 5.09 22.85
C TYR A 293 24.38 4.37 24.03
N LYS A 294 24.23 4.89 25.27
CA LYS A 294 24.72 4.22 26.49
C LYS A 294 23.90 2.98 26.86
N LEU A 295 22.58 3.02 26.73
CA LEU A 295 21.68 1.94 27.11
C LEU A 295 21.94 0.67 26.28
N HIS A 296 22.12 0.82 24.96
CA HIS A 296 22.41 -0.30 24.07
C HIS A 296 23.91 -0.66 23.99
N GLY A 297 24.76 0.00 24.79
CA GLY A 297 26.19 -0.30 24.87
C GLY A 297 27.00 0.03 23.62
N LEU A 298 26.49 0.90 22.72
CA LEU A 298 27.20 1.30 21.50
C LEU A 298 28.49 2.10 21.79
N ASN A 299 28.67 2.56 23.03
CA ASN A 299 29.88 3.21 23.52
C ASN A 299 31.04 2.24 23.82
N ILE A 300 30.80 0.93 23.75
CA ILE A 300 31.81 -0.10 24.01
C ILE A 300 32.25 -0.69 22.67
N SER A 301 33.54 -0.60 22.37
CA SER A 301 34.12 -1.15 21.14
C SER A 301 34.72 -2.53 21.40
N TYR A 302 34.46 -3.46 20.49
CA TYR A 302 35.05 -4.80 20.44
C TYR A 302 35.80 -4.98 19.13
N SER A 303 36.94 -5.66 19.14
CA SER A 303 37.74 -5.94 17.95
C SER A 303 37.78 -7.43 17.65
N CYS A 304 37.70 -7.80 16.38
CA CYS A 304 37.87 -9.19 15.93
C CYS A 304 39.09 -9.33 15.01
N GLU A 305 40.04 -10.18 15.39
CA GLU A 305 41.30 -10.39 14.67
C GLU A 305 41.06 -11.16 13.35
N ILE A 306 40.20 -12.17 13.38
CA ILE A 306 39.80 -12.97 12.20
C ILE A 306 39.18 -12.08 11.09
N CYS A 307 38.57 -10.96 11.46
CA CYS A 307 38.00 -9.96 10.54
C CYS A 307 39.00 -8.87 10.11
N GLY A 308 40.30 -9.03 10.38
CA GLY A 308 41.33 -8.04 10.09
C GLY A 308 41.39 -6.89 11.12
N ASN A 309 41.22 -7.21 12.41
CA ASN A 309 41.13 -6.24 13.51
C ASN A 309 40.04 -5.18 13.32
N PHE A 310 38.93 -5.57 12.69
CA PHE A 310 37.79 -4.68 12.53
C PHE A 310 37.10 -4.43 13.87
N THR A 311 36.76 -3.16 14.12
CA THR A 311 36.15 -2.72 15.38
C THR A 311 34.64 -2.60 15.25
N TYR A 312 33.93 -3.39 16.04
CA TYR A 312 32.47 -3.39 16.17
C TYR A 312 32.05 -2.54 17.37
N LYS A 313 31.00 -1.73 17.20
CA LYS A 313 30.44 -0.90 18.28
C LYS A 313 29.25 -1.61 18.90
N GLY A 314 29.42 -1.98 20.16
CA GLY A 314 28.41 -2.59 21.01
C GLY A 314 28.41 -4.12 20.98
N PRO A 315 27.95 -4.76 22.07
CA PRO A 315 27.96 -6.22 22.21
C PRO A 315 27.09 -6.93 21.16
N LYS A 316 25.94 -6.34 20.80
CA LYS A 316 24.99 -6.95 19.84
C LYS A 316 25.59 -7.03 18.44
N ALA A 317 26.20 -5.95 17.96
CA ALA A 317 26.92 -5.95 16.68
C ALA A 317 28.09 -6.93 16.70
N PHE A 318 28.81 -7.01 17.83
CA PHE A 318 29.90 -7.96 18.00
C PHE A 318 29.45 -9.42 18.16
N GLN A 319 28.24 -9.75 18.58
CA GLN A 319 27.79 -11.15 18.54
C GLN A 319 27.32 -11.55 17.16
N ARG A 320 26.70 -10.63 16.44
CA ARG A 320 26.20 -10.86 15.09
C ARG A 320 27.32 -11.10 14.08
N HIS A 321 28.45 -10.41 14.23
CA HIS A 321 29.52 -10.52 13.24
C HIS A 321 30.08 -11.92 13.03
N PHE A 322 29.92 -12.85 13.98
CA PHE A 322 30.33 -14.26 13.81
C PHE A 322 29.58 -14.97 12.67
N ALA A 323 28.33 -14.57 12.42
CA ALA A 323 27.53 -15.09 11.30
C ALA A 323 27.73 -14.28 10.00
N GLU A 324 28.22 -13.04 10.09
CA GLU A 324 28.40 -12.16 8.94
C GLU A 324 29.44 -12.71 7.95
N TRP A 325 29.24 -12.39 6.67
CA TRP A 325 30.10 -12.83 5.57
C TRP A 325 31.58 -12.53 5.80
N ARG A 326 31.93 -11.39 6.40
CA ARG A 326 33.33 -11.00 6.66
C ARG A 326 34.03 -12.00 7.57
N HIS A 327 33.37 -12.42 8.65
CA HIS A 327 33.93 -13.39 9.59
C HIS A 327 33.93 -14.78 8.97
N ALA A 328 32.84 -15.18 8.31
CA ALA A 328 32.78 -16.44 7.57
C ALA A 328 33.87 -16.55 6.49
N HIS A 329 34.17 -15.45 5.81
CA HIS A 329 35.25 -15.37 4.83
C HIS A 329 36.63 -15.47 5.50
N GLY A 330 36.84 -14.78 6.63
CA GLY A 330 38.05 -14.92 7.44
C GLY A 330 38.28 -16.36 7.88
N MET A 331 37.24 -17.03 8.40
CA MET A 331 37.27 -18.44 8.77
C MET A 331 37.56 -19.35 7.57
N ARG A 332 36.98 -19.06 6.40
CA ARG A 332 37.26 -19.80 5.15
C ARG A 332 38.72 -19.64 4.71
N CYS A 333 39.30 -18.46 4.84
CA CYS A 333 40.73 -18.22 4.54
C CYS A 333 41.66 -18.98 5.49
N LEU A 334 41.22 -19.25 6.73
CA LEU A 334 41.93 -20.09 7.69
C LEU A 334 41.69 -21.60 7.47
N GLY A 335 40.80 -21.98 6.53
CA GLY A 335 40.43 -23.37 6.27
C GLY A 335 39.54 -24.01 7.34
N ILE A 336 38.90 -23.19 8.18
CA ILE A 336 38.00 -23.64 9.25
C ILE A 336 36.55 -23.50 8.80
N PRO A 337 35.70 -24.54 8.94
CA PRO A 337 34.27 -24.40 8.65
C PRO A 337 33.57 -23.52 9.69
N ASN A 338 32.85 -22.49 9.24
CA ASN A 338 32.11 -21.58 10.11
C ASN A 338 30.89 -22.28 10.74
N THR A 339 31.08 -22.87 11.92
CA THR A 339 30.06 -23.61 12.67
C THR A 339 29.89 -23.00 14.06
N ALA A 340 28.77 -23.27 14.73
CA ALA A 340 28.44 -22.70 16.05
C ALA A 340 29.50 -22.99 17.14
N HIS A 341 30.36 -23.99 16.95
CA HIS A 341 31.49 -24.27 17.85
C HIS A 341 32.48 -23.11 17.96
N PHE A 342 32.58 -22.26 16.94
CA PHE A 342 33.51 -21.13 16.89
C PHE A 342 32.87 -19.80 17.32
N ALA A 343 31.64 -19.83 17.87
CA ALA A 343 31.00 -18.64 18.40
C ALA A 343 31.85 -18.03 19.54
N ASN A 344 32.03 -16.70 19.52
CA ASN A 344 32.86 -15.94 20.45
C ASN A 344 34.39 -16.11 20.31
N VAL A 345 34.88 -16.84 19.31
CA VAL A 345 36.32 -16.98 19.07
C VAL A 345 36.80 -15.88 18.15
N THR A 346 37.65 -14.98 18.65
CA THR A 346 38.02 -13.74 17.95
C THR A 346 39.48 -13.72 17.52
N GLN A 347 40.33 -14.45 18.24
CA GLN A 347 41.75 -14.62 17.96
C GLN A 347 41.97 -15.77 16.99
N ILE A 348 42.93 -15.59 16.09
CA ILE A 348 43.23 -16.60 15.06
C ILE A 348 43.87 -17.85 15.69
N GLU A 349 44.73 -17.66 16.69
CA GLU A 349 45.42 -18.74 17.41
C GLU A 349 44.43 -19.69 18.11
N ASP A 350 43.45 -19.12 18.82
CA ASP A 350 42.40 -19.87 19.51
C ASP A 350 41.50 -20.66 18.55
N ALA A 351 41.17 -20.07 17.39
CA ALA A 351 40.35 -20.72 16.38
C ALA A 351 41.06 -21.95 15.80
N LEU A 352 42.36 -21.85 15.51
CA LEU A 352 43.17 -22.96 15.03
C LEU A 352 43.28 -24.09 16.06
N ALA A 353 43.56 -23.76 17.32
CA ALA A 353 43.67 -24.73 18.40
C ALA A 353 42.34 -25.48 18.64
N LEU A 354 41.21 -24.77 18.60
CA LEU A 354 39.89 -25.37 18.75
C LEU A 354 39.57 -26.29 17.55
N TRP A 355 39.91 -25.87 16.33
CA TRP A 355 39.68 -26.67 15.14
C TRP A 355 40.48 -27.98 15.16
N GLU A 356 41.75 -27.93 15.56
CA GLU A 356 42.58 -29.13 15.70
C GLU A 356 42.00 -30.12 16.72
N LYS A 357 41.49 -29.60 17.85
CA LYS A 357 40.82 -30.42 18.86
C LYS A 357 39.55 -31.09 18.33
N ILE A 358 38.70 -30.34 17.62
CA ILE A 358 37.47 -30.87 17.01
C ILE A 358 37.78 -31.90 15.93
N LYS A 359 38.81 -31.66 15.12
CA LYS A 359 39.25 -32.57 14.07
C LYS A 359 39.72 -33.90 14.66
N ASN A 360 40.56 -33.87 15.69
CA ASN A 360 41.03 -35.08 16.38
C ASN A 360 39.88 -35.86 17.02
N GLN A 361 38.90 -35.16 17.61
CA GLN A 361 37.71 -35.81 18.16
C GLN A 361 36.87 -36.49 17.06
N LYS A 362 36.61 -35.80 15.94
CA LYS A 362 35.87 -36.36 14.81
C LYS A 362 36.59 -37.52 14.13
N GLU A 363 37.92 -37.47 14.04
CA GLU A 363 38.72 -38.58 13.51
C GLU A 363 38.67 -39.80 14.43
N GLY A 364 38.63 -39.61 15.75
CA GLY A 364 38.44 -40.70 16.71
C GLY A 364 37.03 -41.30 16.71
N GLU A 365 36.00 -40.51 16.42
CA GLU A 365 34.60 -40.98 16.32
C GLU A 365 34.26 -41.56 14.94
N ARG A 366 35.14 -41.40 13.95
CA ARG A 366 34.90 -41.86 12.59
C ARG A 366 35.09 -43.38 12.52
N PHE A 367 33.99 -44.10 12.32
CA PHE A 367 34.01 -45.53 12.04
C PHE A 367 34.88 -45.85 10.81
N VAL A 368 35.93 -46.64 11.02
CA VAL A 368 36.82 -47.13 9.98
C VAL A 368 36.46 -48.58 9.71
N ALA A 369 35.69 -48.85 8.66
CA ALA A 369 35.23 -50.19 8.32
C ALA A 369 36.36 -51.24 8.24
N GLU A 370 37.57 -50.84 7.85
CA GLU A 370 38.73 -51.74 7.82
C GLU A 370 39.16 -52.23 9.22
N ASN A 371 38.98 -51.40 10.25
CA ASN A 371 39.40 -51.69 11.63
C ASN A 371 38.24 -52.09 12.55
N ASP A 372 37.05 -51.53 12.33
CA ASP A 372 35.90 -51.60 13.24
C ASP A 372 34.78 -52.54 12.72
N GLU A 373 34.83 -52.97 11.46
CA GLU A 373 33.89 -53.97 10.92
C GLU A 373 34.40 -55.37 11.26
N GLU A 374 33.60 -56.12 12.01
CA GLU A 374 33.94 -57.47 12.48
C GLU A 374 33.36 -58.54 11.54
N TYR A 375 34.21 -59.49 11.15
CA TYR A 375 33.85 -60.67 10.33
C TYR A 375 34.10 -61.94 11.14
N GLU A 376 33.21 -62.92 10.99
CA GLU A 376 33.33 -64.24 11.59
C GLU A 376 33.93 -65.22 10.57
N ASP A 377 34.96 -65.97 10.98
CA ASP A 377 35.57 -67.03 10.17
C ASP A 377 34.75 -68.34 10.22
N SER A 378 35.18 -69.34 9.43
CA SER A 378 34.55 -70.67 9.37
C SER A 378 34.64 -71.46 10.70
N GLN A 379 35.44 -70.99 11.65
CA GLN A 379 35.66 -71.58 12.98
C GLN A 379 34.97 -70.78 14.10
N GLY A 380 34.29 -69.67 13.78
CA GLY A 380 33.60 -68.81 14.73
C GLY A 380 34.48 -67.77 15.41
N ASN A 381 35.71 -67.53 14.94
CA ASN A 381 36.55 -66.46 15.47
C ASN A 381 36.18 -65.12 14.82
N VAL A 382 36.07 -64.09 15.66
CA VAL A 382 35.76 -62.73 15.23
C VAL A 382 37.06 -61.97 15.00
N VAL A 383 37.24 -61.47 13.78
CA VAL A 383 38.40 -60.67 13.37
C VAL A 383 37.93 -59.43 12.63
N ASN A 384 38.69 -58.34 12.70
CA ASN A 384 38.36 -57.16 11.90
C ASN A 384 38.53 -57.43 10.39
N ARG A 385 37.81 -56.66 9.58
CA ARG A 385 37.76 -56.82 8.12
C ARG A 385 39.13 -56.87 7.46
N LYS A 386 40.07 -56.03 7.87
CA LYS A 386 41.44 -56.03 7.34
C LYS A 386 42.10 -57.39 7.53
N THR A 387 42.05 -57.88 8.76
CA THR A 387 42.66 -59.17 9.12
C THR A 387 41.95 -60.30 8.39
N TYR A 388 40.62 -60.24 8.27
CA TYR A 388 39.85 -61.20 7.49
C TYR A 388 40.24 -61.20 6.01
N GLU A 389 40.29 -60.04 5.35
CA GLU A 389 40.67 -59.93 3.94
C GLU A 389 42.12 -60.38 3.69
N ASP A 390 43.04 -60.07 4.61
CA ASP A 390 44.44 -60.51 4.53
C ASP A 390 44.58 -62.02 4.74
N LEU A 391 43.88 -62.61 5.72
CA LEU A 391 43.84 -64.07 5.93
C LEU A 391 43.19 -64.77 4.73
N LYS A 392 42.15 -64.16 4.12
CA LYS A 392 41.52 -64.66 2.89
C LYS A 392 42.48 -64.68 1.72
N ARG A 393 43.25 -63.60 1.54
CA ARG A 393 44.28 -63.50 0.47
C ARG A 393 45.42 -64.49 0.68
N GLN A 394 45.76 -64.80 1.93
CA GLN A 394 46.76 -65.81 2.29
C GLN A 394 46.23 -67.25 2.23
N GLY A 395 44.91 -67.45 2.07
CA GLY A 395 44.27 -68.77 2.01
C GLY A 395 44.13 -69.46 3.37
N LEU A 396 44.02 -68.68 4.45
CA LEU A 396 44.02 -69.14 5.85
C LEU A 396 42.63 -69.11 6.53
N LEU A 397 41.54 -68.92 5.78
CA LEU A 397 40.15 -68.83 6.28
C LEU A 397 39.24 -69.97 5.81
#